data_AF-A0A956G966-F1
#
_entry.id   AF-A0A956G966-F1
#
_cell.length_a   1.000
_cell.length_b   1.000
_cell.length_c   1.000
_cell.angle_alpha   90.00
_cell.angle_beta   90.00
_cell.angle_gamma   90.00
#
_symmetry.space_group_name_H-M   'P 1'
#
loop_
_entity.id
_entity.type
_entity.pdbx_description
1 polymer ?
#
loop_
_entity_poly.entity_id
_entity_poly.type
_entity_poly.pdbx_seq_one_letter_code
_entity_poly.pdbx_strand_id
1 'polypeptide(L)'
;MKAIKTLLVLTFVAWFGVACDSESPQSDSGPAPDTTSAPDAAKNVGPLANVFLRSPTEDNNKTTQVTLKHLTDKDGLLTGKYANVYNCTNKTGGDKFNVNLGALQLSGTLCVVEKTVKPGDDGSYLHVEPAKATDGSDAFAELMMYHHVTTIHDYFKDTLGVTHRDDSLRSVVNIQAYIDLLGRWMGFLNAAYVPKEQGTFLSSFGIDINKGEDAIIFFQADNVDTAYDATVIYHEYTHAVTSALVTGTAPDAYGLDPTPIGFNEGMADYFAASFLDTSRIGKHALGALGRDLANQNKCPADIIGESHQDGLIAGGALWEVRSKLGREIVDQAVLSAAVAFSNDTTFEQAAKAIVDEIKSLAPGKEVDAQKIFEDRGLLGCNRLQDYKEIVAAPGQLSPFIPSAQQLAPQVSPLFITGSTIAIPGFMQRRVAIAETTKEITIEWAASAGGGAFGPLGGPAGDVTLSVALKKGSDAITYDYASGKAVSDAHVVLPGVKDGNSYKVVISGACVAKGDLVFQLINTGQAGGQLARLKVTQSDTVTNTASNFDSCQ
;
A
#
# COMPACT_ATOMS: atom_id res chain seq x y z
N MET A 1 -31.30 5.32 -16.32
CA MET A 1 -31.23 4.86 -14.91
C MET A 1 -30.77 3.40 -14.76
N LYS A 2 -31.26 2.41 -15.52
CA LYS A 2 -30.71 1.03 -15.48
C LYS A 2 -29.25 0.91 -15.98
N ALA A 3 -28.84 1.68 -17.00
CA ALA A 3 -27.47 1.66 -17.51
C ALA A 3 -26.42 2.33 -16.58
N ILE A 4 -26.85 3.26 -15.72
CA ILE A 4 -25.98 3.92 -14.71
C ILE A 4 -25.76 2.99 -13.51
N LYS A 5 -26.76 2.18 -13.13
CA LYS A 5 -26.59 1.09 -12.16
C LYS A 5 -25.55 0.07 -12.63
N THR A 6 -25.50 -0.26 -13.93
CA THR A 6 -24.57 -1.24 -14.47
C THR A 6 -23.13 -0.73 -14.52
N LEU A 7 -22.90 0.56 -14.82
CA LEU A 7 -21.54 1.13 -14.90
C LEU A 7 -20.89 1.35 -13.51
N LEU A 8 -21.67 1.72 -12.49
CA LEU A 8 -21.20 1.82 -11.10
C LEU A 8 -20.98 0.46 -10.43
N VAL A 9 -21.77 -0.56 -10.81
CA VAL A 9 -21.64 -1.93 -10.29
C VAL A 9 -20.46 -2.67 -10.93
N LEU A 10 -20.14 -2.43 -12.22
CA LEU A 10 -19.05 -3.13 -12.91
C LEU A 10 -17.64 -2.59 -12.61
N THR A 11 -17.50 -1.41 -12.01
CA THR A 11 -16.19 -0.84 -11.63
C THR A 11 -15.86 -1.06 -10.14
N PHE A 12 -16.80 -1.59 -9.35
CA PHE A 12 -16.66 -1.77 -7.90
C PHE A 12 -17.18 -3.12 -7.35
N VAL A 13 -17.72 -4.01 -8.21
CA VAL A 13 -18.13 -5.37 -7.83
C VAL A 13 -17.27 -6.39 -8.56
N ALA A 14 -15.99 -6.41 -8.19
CA ALA A 14 -15.27 -7.66 -8.06
C ALA A 14 -14.87 -7.71 -6.60
N TRP A 15 -15.28 -8.76 -5.86
CA TRP A 15 -14.88 -9.12 -4.47
C TRP A 15 -15.99 -9.29 -3.40
N PHE A 16 -17.27 -9.52 -3.72
CA PHE A 16 -18.23 -9.85 -2.65
C PHE A 16 -19.25 -10.94 -3.02
N GLY A 17 -19.11 -12.11 -2.37
CA GLY A 17 -20.15 -13.11 -2.10
C GLY A 17 -19.80 -13.68 -0.71
N VAL A 18 -20.71 -13.96 0.23
CA VAL A 18 -22.03 -14.62 0.17
C VAL A 18 -22.89 -14.09 1.33
N ALA A 19 -24.20 -13.95 1.12
CA ALA A 19 -25.19 -13.64 2.15
C ALA A 19 -25.77 -14.92 2.78
N CYS A 20 -26.00 -14.92 4.09
CA CYS A 20 -26.91 -15.85 4.76
C CYS A 20 -27.86 -15.08 5.69
N ASP A 21 -29.15 -15.39 5.54
CA ASP A 21 -30.29 -14.91 6.31
C ASP A 21 -30.25 -15.36 7.78
N SER A 22 -30.83 -14.56 8.68
CA SER A 22 -31.39 -15.09 9.93
C SER A 22 -32.67 -14.34 10.31
N GLU A 23 -33.71 -15.13 10.58
CA GLU A 23 -35.00 -14.71 11.13
C GLU A 23 -34.90 -14.42 12.64
N SER A 24 -35.72 -13.50 13.12
CA SER A 24 -35.96 -13.24 14.55
C SER A 24 -36.97 -14.23 15.13
N PRO A 25 -36.98 -14.41 16.47
CA PRO A 25 -38.21 -14.07 17.18
C PRO A 25 -38.02 -13.39 18.55
N GLN A 26 -39.17 -12.95 19.05
CA GLN A 26 -39.46 -11.96 20.09
C GLN A 26 -39.11 -12.32 21.54
N SER A 27 -39.13 -11.22 22.31
CA SER A 27 -39.16 -11.02 23.76
C SER A 27 -39.95 -11.99 24.63
N ASP A 28 -39.49 -12.17 25.86
CA ASP A 28 -40.38 -12.26 27.02
C ASP A 28 -39.77 -11.57 28.25
N SER A 29 -40.61 -10.82 28.96
CA SER A 29 -40.28 -9.97 30.10
C SER A 29 -40.63 -10.66 31.42
N GLY A 30 -39.70 -10.65 32.37
CA GLY A 30 -39.89 -11.11 33.75
C GLY A 30 -39.44 -10.04 34.76
N PRO A 31 -40.11 -9.93 35.92
CA PRO A 31 -40.03 -8.74 36.78
C PRO A 31 -38.74 -8.70 37.61
N ALA A 32 -38.27 -7.46 37.82
CA ALA A 32 -37.11 -7.13 38.64
C ALA A 32 -37.33 -7.44 40.14
N PRO A 33 -36.30 -7.91 40.86
CA PRO A 33 -36.24 -7.75 42.30
C PRO A 33 -35.44 -6.51 42.69
N ASP A 34 -36.13 -5.67 43.45
CA ASP A 34 -35.63 -4.52 44.19
C ASP A 34 -34.70 -4.99 45.31
N THR A 35 -33.42 -4.59 45.28
CA THR A 35 -32.58 -4.60 46.49
C THR A 35 -31.70 -3.35 46.50
N THR A 36 -32.12 -2.41 47.34
CA THR A 36 -31.34 -1.25 47.76
C THR A 36 -30.21 -1.73 48.68
N SER A 37 -28.99 -1.78 48.13
CA SER A 37 -27.77 -1.72 48.93
C SER A 37 -27.02 -0.44 48.51
N ALA A 38 -26.56 0.31 49.50
CA ALA A 38 -25.74 1.50 49.26
C ALA A 38 -24.52 1.10 48.42
N PRO A 39 -24.12 1.88 47.41
CA PRO A 39 -22.99 1.50 46.57
C PRO A 39 -21.74 1.46 47.44
N ASP A 40 -21.20 0.27 47.66
CA ASP A 40 -19.80 0.09 48.01
C ASP A 40 -19.01 0.92 46.99
N ALA A 41 -18.15 1.82 47.46
CA ALA A 41 -17.25 2.56 46.58
C ALA A 41 -16.54 1.53 45.71
N ALA A 42 -16.87 1.50 44.41
CA ALA A 42 -16.36 0.49 43.50
C ALA A 42 -14.84 0.47 43.65
N LYS A 43 -14.31 -0.68 44.08
CA LYS A 43 -12.88 -0.82 44.33
C LYS A 43 -12.19 -0.56 43.00
N ASN A 44 -11.50 0.56 42.86
CA ASN A 44 -10.82 0.92 41.63
C ASN A 44 -9.87 -0.21 41.24
N VAL A 45 -10.17 -0.93 40.15
CA VAL A 45 -9.40 -2.07 39.66
C VAL A 45 -8.36 -1.65 38.63
N GLY A 46 -8.22 -0.36 38.37
CA GLY A 46 -7.30 0.24 37.40
C GLY A 46 -7.90 0.29 35.99
N PRO A 47 -7.18 0.92 35.04
CA PRO A 47 -7.64 1.07 33.66
C PRO A 47 -7.45 -0.24 32.88
N LEU A 48 -8.15 -1.30 33.32
CA LEU A 48 -8.14 -2.60 32.68
C LEU A 48 -9.08 -2.59 31.47
N ALA A 49 -8.66 -3.19 30.36
CA ALA A 49 -9.47 -3.35 29.15
C ALA A 49 -9.32 -4.75 28.59
N ASN A 50 -10.34 -5.24 27.88
CA ASN A 50 -10.24 -6.45 27.06
C ASN A 50 -9.84 -6.03 25.64
N VAL A 51 -8.84 -6.70 25.06
CA VAL A 51 -8.37 -6.46 23.68
C VAL A 51 -8.07 -7.77 22.98
N PHE A 52 -8.08 -7.82 21.65
CA PHE A 52 -7.35 -8.86 20.92
C PHE A 52 -5.86 -8.53 20.99
N LEU A 53 -4.99 -9.50 21.26
CA LEU A 53 -3.54 -9.24 21.29
C LEU A 53 -2.95 -9.20 19.88
N ARG A 54 -3.59 -9.89 18.93
CA ARG A 54 -3.22 -9.91 17.51
C ARG A 54 -4.40 -9.51 16.65
N SER A 55 -5.45 -10.33 16.67
CA SER A 55 -6.68 -10.12 15.92
C SER A 55 -7.73 -11.16 16.30
N PRO A 56 -9.02 -10.95 16.00
CA PRO A 56 -10.04 -11.99 16.20
C PRO A 56 -9.69 -13.32 15.52
N THR A 57 -9.12 -13.26 14.31
CA THR A 57 -8.77 -14.44 13.52
C THR A 57 -7.61 -15.23 14.13
N GLU A 58 -6.64 -14.56 14.76
CA GLU A 58 -5.48 -15.23 15.38
C GLU A 58 -5.73 -15.62 16.83
N ASP A 59 -6.53 -14.84 17.55
CA ASP A 59 -6.83 -15.05 18.96
C ASP A 59 -8.04 -15.96 19.19
N ASN A 60 -8.58 -16.58 18.12
CA ASN A 60 -9.78 -17.43 18.14
C ASN A 60 -10.98 -16.71 18.76
N ASN A 61 -11.15 -15.42 18.43
CA ASN A 61 -12.18 -14.54 18.95
C ASN A 61 -12.20 -14.43 20.48
N LYS A 62 -11.04 -14.62 21.14
CA LYS A 62 -10.88 -14.42 22.57
C LYS A 62 -10.08 -13.16 22.84
N THR A 63 -10.62 -12.30 23.69
CA THR A 63 -9.92 -11.13 24.19
C THR A 63 -9.02 -11.50 25.38
N THR A 64 -7.98 -10.70 25.59
CA THR A 64 -7.10 -10.75 26.76
C THR A 64 -7.23 -9.46 27.54
N GLN A 65 -7.32 -9.58 28.86
CA GLN A 65 -7.32 -8.42 29.75
C GLN A 65 -5.92 -7.82 29.83
N VAL A 66 -5.83 -6.51 29.61
CA VAL A 66 -4.59 -5.72 29.65
C VAL A 66 -4.77 -4.48 30.53
N THR A 67 -3.67 -3.92 31.03
CA THR A 67 -3.68 -2.58 31.63
C THR A 67 -3.40 -1.55 30.55
N LEU A 68 -4.28 -0.56 30.38
CA LEU A 68 -4.03 0.58 29.51
C LEU A 68 -2.94 1.47 30.13
N LYS A 69 -1.82 1.59 29.43
CA LYS A 69 -0.67 2.39 29.87
C LYS A 69 -0.79 3.83 29.39
N HIS A 70 -0.04 4.73 30.03
CA HIS A 70 0.18 6.11 29.59
C HIS A 70 -1.06 7.01 29.50
N LEU A 71 -2.19 6.64 30.10
CA LEU A 71 -3.38 7.50 30.19
C LEU A 71 -3.06 8.78 30.96
N THR A 72 -3.50 9.92 30.41
CA THR A 72 -3.26 11.24 31.00
C THR A 72 -4.54 12.06 31.14
N ASP A 73 -5.63 11.68 30.48
CA ASP A 73 -6.91 12.37 30.58
C ASP A 73 -7.58 12.15 31.93
N LYS A 74 -8.00 13.25 32.55
CA LYS A 74 -8.59 13.26 33.91
C LYS A 74 -9.96 12.58 33.96
N ASP A 75 -10.67 12.51 32.84
CA ASP A 75 -12.01 11.93 32.75
C ASP A 75 -11.96 10.48 32.23
N GLY A 76 -10.74 9.94 32.06
CA GLY A 76 -10.49 8.60 31.56
C GLY A 76 -10.82 8.42 30.08
N LEU A 77 -10.84 9.48 29.28
CA LEU A 77 -10.89 9.31 27.83
C LEU A 77 -9.62 8.59 27.36
N LEU A 78 -9.69 7.91 26.21
CA LEU A 78 -8.55 7.21 25.60
C LEU A 78 -7.54 8.20 25.00
N THR A 79 -6.89 8.92 25.89
CA THR A 79 -5.93 9.98 25.64
C THR A 79 -4.82 9.83 26.64
N GLY A 80 -3.62 9.69 26.10
CA GLY A 80 -2.41 9.42 26.85
C GLY A 80 -1.24 10.23 26.33
N LYS A 81 -0.07 9.94 26.89
CA LYS A 81 1.18 10.58 26.47
C LYS A 81 1.50 10.32 25.00
N TYR A 82 1.20 9.12 24.49
CA TYR A 82 1.63 8.66 23.16
C TYR A 82 0.49 8.36 22.18
N ALA A 83 -0.76 8.44 22.63
CA ALA A 83 -1.93 8.16 21.79
C ALA A 83 -3.10 9.08 22.15
N ASN A 84 -3.78 9.59 21.13
CA ASN A 84 -5.00 10.37 21.25
C ASN A 84 -6.04 9.81 20.29
N VAL A 85 -6.91 8.94 20.81
CA VAL A 85 -7.78 8.09 20.00
C VAL A 85 -9.18 8.71 19.89
N TYR A 86 -9.75 8.63 18.70
CA TYR A 86 -11.09 9.08 18.34
C TYR A 86 -11.82 8.00 17.57
N ASN A 87 -13.13 7.90 17.80
CA ASN A 87 -14.07 7.21 16.93
C ASN A 87 -14.55 8.14 15.81
N CYS A 88 -15.13 7.56 14.77
CA CYS A 88 -15.88 8.28 13.77
C CYS A 88 -17.28 7.68 13.69
N THR A 89 -18.24 8.30 14.38
CA THR A 89 -19.56 7.71 14.58
C THR A 89 -20.56 8.11 13.51
N ASN A 90 -21.49 7.21 13.20
CA ASN A 90 -22.57 7.44 12.22
C ASN A 90 -23.68 8.38 12.73
N LYS A 91 -23.36 9.30 13.65
CA LYS A 91 -24.27 10.35 14.13
C LYS A 91 -24.53 11.40 13.05
N THR A 92 -25.65 12.09 13.18
CA THR A 92 -25.95 13.25 12.33
C THR A 92 -25.03 14.43 12.65
N GLY A 93 -24.65 15.20 11.63
CA GLY A 93 -23.91 16.46 11.81
C GLY A 93 -22.44 16.43 11.41
N GLY A 94 -21.97 15.37 10.74
CA GLY A 94 -20.63 15.31 10.18
C GLY A 94 -20.42 16.23 8.98
N ASP A 95 -19.17 16.32 8.54
CA ASP A 95 -18.77 17.21 7.45
C ASP A 95 -19.34 16.74 6.11
N LYS A 96 -19.98 17.67 5.39
CA LYS A 96 -20.51 17.39 4.05
C LYS A 96 -19.41 17.50 3.01
N PHE A 97 -19.45 16.61 2.03
CA PHE A 97 -18.56 16.65 0.88
C PHE A 97 -19.31 16.48 -0.44
N ASN A 98 -18.69 16.97 -1.51
CA ASN A 98 -19.14 16.76 -2.88
C ASN A 98 -17.98 16.28 -3.73
N VAL A 99 -18.18 15.19 -4.46
CA VAL A 99 -17.22 14.61 -5.41
C VAL A 99 -17.77 14.81 -6.82
N ASN A 100 -16.97 15.44 -7.68
CA ASN A 100 -17.27 15.56 -9.09
C ASN A 100 -16.52 14.48 -9.87
N LEU A 101 -17.24 13.46 -10.36
CA LEU A 101 -16.72 12.39 -11.21
C LEU A 101 -17.14 12.62 -12.67
N GLY A 102 -17.04 13.87 -13.14
CA GLY A 102 -17.42 14.28 -14.49
C GLY A 102 -18.93 14.33 -14.68
N ALA A 103 -19.51 13.32 -15.34
CA ALA A 103 -20.95 13.25 -15.59
C ALA A 103 -21.77 12.88 -14.34
N LEU A 104 -21.11 12.47 -13.26
CA LEU A 104 -21.72 12.10 -11.99
C LEU A 104 -21.24 13.04 -10.88
N GLN A 105 -22.19 13.67 -10.20
CA GLN A 105 -21.92 14.35 -8.93
C GLN A 105 -22.39 13.45 -7.79
N LEU A 106 -21.49 13.17 -6.85
CA LEU A 106 -21.79 12.48 -5.61
C LEU A 106 -21.72 13.48 -4.47
N SER A 107 -22.74 13.48 -3.61
CA SER A 107 -22.70 14.19 -2.33
C SER A 107 -22.77 13.18 -1.20
N GLY A 108 -22.18 13.54 -0.07
CA GLY A 108 -22.18 12.70 1.11
C GLY A 108 -21.85 13.46 2.38
N THR A 109 -21.89 12.73 3.49
CA THR A 109 -21.57 13.24 4.83
C THR A 109 -20.60 12.27 5.49
N LEU A 110 -19.49 12.78 6.03
CA LEU A 110 -18.55 11.99 6.82
C LEU A 110 -19.18 11.64 8.18
N CYS A 111 -18.75 10.55 8.80
CA CYS A 111 -19.01 10.29 10.21
C CYS A 111 -18.49 11.43 11.12
N VAL A 112 -19.03 11.50 12.34
CA VAL A 112 -18.68 12.51 13.35
C VAL A 112 -17.47 12.01 14.15
N VAL A 113 -16.34 12.71 14.02
CA VAL A 113 -15.13 12.40 14.78
C VAL A 113 -15.29 12.85 16.23
N GLU A 114 -15.29 11.92 17.18
CA GLU A 114 -15.49 12.18 18.60
C GLU A 114 -14.79 11.11 19.47
N LYS A 115 -14.77 11.30 20.79
CA LYS A 115 -14.30 10.27 21.74
C LYS A 115 -15.50 9.66 22.41
N THR A 116 -15.64 8.34 22.38
CA THR A 116 -16.85 7.69 22.92
C THR A 116 -16.59 6.85 24.16
N VAL A 117 -15.35 6.36 24.34
CA VAL A 117 -15.00 5.49 25.46
C VAL A 117 -14.62 6.26 26.72
N LYS A 118 -15.21 5.86 27.85
CA LYS A 118 -14.86 6.27 29.23
C LYS A 118 -14.75 5.03 30.11
N PRO A 119 -14.03 5.08 31.25
CA PRO A 119 -14.05 3.99 32.22
C PRO A 119 -15.43 3.90 32.90
N GLY A 120 -15.76 2.72 33.39
CA GLY A 120 -16.88 2.51 34.30
C GLY A 120 -16.56 3.03 35.71
N ASP A 121 -17.52 2.87 36.62
CA ASP A 121 -17.40 3.35 38.00
C ASP A 121 -16.21 2.72 38.77
N ASP A 122 -15.76 1.54 38.35
CA ASP A 122 -14.60 0.83 38.92
C ASP A 122 -13.25 1.26 38.32
N GLY A 123 -13.24 2.26 37.43
CA GLY A 123 -12.06 2.76 36.74
C GLY A 123 -11.61 1.91 35.55
N SER A 124 -12.30 0.82 35.23
CA SER A 124 -11.97 -0.08 34.13
C SER A 124 -12.77 0.20 32.86
N TYR A 125 -12.27 -0.30 31.74
CA TYR A 125 -12.92 -0.30 30.43
C TYR A 125 -13.48 -1.69 30.08
N LEU A 126 -13.60 -2.59 31.05
CA LEU A 126 -14.01 -3.99 30.85
C LEU A 126 -15.47 -4.13 30.39
N HIS A 127 -16.27 -3.07 30.46
CA HIS A 127 -17.63 -3.05 29.96
C HIS A 127 -17.72 -2.84 28.43
N VAL A 128 -16.61 -2.47 27.79
CA VAL A 128 -16.54 -2.30 26.33
C VAL A 128 -16.15 -3.64 25.73
N GLU A 129 -17.06 -4.22 24.94
CA GLU A 129 -16.93 -5.54 24.32
C GLU A 129 -16.87 -5.41 22.80
N PRO A 130 -16.27 -6.40 22.09
CA PRO A 130 -16.23 -6.41 20.63
C PRO A 130 -17.62 -6.22 20.01
N ALA A 131 -17.74 -5.28 19.08
CA ALA A 131 -18.98 -5.03 18.35
C ALA A 131 -19.06 -5.88 17.08
N LYS A 132 -20.18 -5.73 16.35
CA LYS A 132 -20.30 -6.28 15.00
C LYS A 132 -19.50 -5.40 14.05
N ALA A 133 -18.85 -6.01 13.07
CA ALA A 133 -18.08 -5.27 12.05
C ALA A 133 -18.90 -4.25 11.21
N THR A 134 -20.23 -4.26 11.29
CA THR A 134 -21.09 -3.25 10.64
C THR A 134 -21.43 -2.07 11.54
N ASP A 135 -21.00 -2.09 12.81
CA ASP A 135 -21.30 -1.05 13.78
C ASP A 135 -20.37 0.16 13.59
N GLY A 136 -20.86 1.17 12.88
CA GLY A 136 -20.15 2.43 12.70
C GLY A 136 -20.12 3.33 13.94
N SER A 137 -20.23 2.76 15.13
CA SER A 137 -20.02 3.43 16.42
C SER A 137 -19.30 2.49 17.39
N ASP A 138 -18.54 1.54 16.86
CA ASP A 138 -17.83 0.54 17.63
C ASP A 138 -16.79 1.18 18.57
N ALA A 139 -17.10 1.18 19.85
CA ALA A 139 -16.25 1.69 20.91
C ALA A 139 -15.03 0.79 21.19
N PHE A 140 -15.09 -0.50 20.86
CA PHE A 140 -13.99 -1.44 21.07
C PHE A 140 -12.81 -1.16 20.12
N ALA A 141 -13.07 -0.65 18.92
CA ALA A 141 -12.04 -0.17 17.99
C ALA A 141 -11.14 0.91 18.62
N GLU A 142 -11.69 1.81 19.45
CA GLU A 142 -10.89 2.82 20.16
C GLU A 142 -9.96 2.17 21.20
N LEU A 143 -10.42 1.12 21.90
CA LEU A 143 -9.60 0.38 22.87
C LEU A 143 -8.44 -0.36 22.21
N MET A 144 -8.74 -1.07 21.12
CA MET A 144 -7.73 -1.74 20.30
C MET A 144 -6.66 -0.74 19.87
N MET A 145 -7.08 0.37 19.27
CA MET A 145 -6.18 1.42 18.80
C MET A 145 -5.31 1.98 19.93
N TYR A 146 -5.91 2.34 21.06
CA TYR A 146 -5.17 2.91 22.19
C TYR A 146 -4.12 1.94 22.74
N HIS A 147 -4.52 0.69 22.98
CA HIS A 147 -3.61 -0.34 23.50
C HIS A 147 -2.46 -0.61 22.54
N HIS A 148 -2.76 -0.81 21.26
CA HIS A 148 -1.73 -1.18 20.29
C HIS A 148 -0.77 -0.03 20.00
N VAL A 149 -1.25 1.20 19.77
CA VAL A 149 -0.38 2.37 19.54
C VAL A 149 0.59 2.59 20.71
N THR A 150 0.11 2.50 21.95
CA THR A 150 0.97 2.66 23.13
C THR A 150 1.94 1.49 23.29
N THR A 151 1.54 0.27 22.95
CA THR A 151 2.39 -0.92 23.03
C THR A 151 3.53 -0.88 22.01
N ILE A 152 3.26 -0.54 20.75
CA ILE A 152 4.29 -0.46 19.71
C ILE A 152 5.19 0.77 19.90
N HIS A 153 4.64 1.88 20.42
CA HIS A 153 5.46 3.01 20.87
C HIS A 153 6.51 2.56 21.89
N ASP A 154 6.09 1.88 22.97
CA ASP A 154 7.00 1.38 24.01
C ASP A 154 8.08 0.47 23.40
N TYR A 155 7.73 -0.34 22.41
CA TYR A 155 8.70 -1.15 21.70
C TYR A 155 9.79 -0.33 20.99
N PHE A 156 9.38 0.59 20.10
CA PHE A 156 10.32 1.43 19.37
C PHE A 156 11.18 2.27 20.30
N LYS A 157 10.59 2.81 21.37
CA LYS A 157 11.30 3.64 22.34
C LYS A 157 12.22 2.82 23.24
N ASP A 158 11.68 1.87 23.98
CA ASP A 158 12.39 1.21 25.07
C ASP A 158 13.33 0.10 24.57
N THR A 159 13.03 -0.48 23.40
CA THR A 159 13.87 -1.54 22.80
C THR A 159 14.81 -1.01 21.74
N LEU A 160 14.32 -0.12 20.86
CA LEU A 160 15.10 0.36 19.70
C LEU A 160 15.62 1.79 19.86
N GLY A 161 15.31 2.47 20.98
CA GLY A 161 15.87 3.79 21.31
C GLY A 161 15.26 4.95 20.50
N VAL A 162 14.09 4.78 19.88
CA VAL A 162 13.42 5.86 19.14
C VAL A 162 12.95 6.96 20.08
N THR A 163 13.42 8.19 19.88
CA THR A 163 13.04 9.35 20.70
C THR A 163 12.29 10.44 19.94
N HIS A 164 12.32 10.44 18.61
CA HIS A 164 11.66 11.48 17.77
C HIS A 164 10.15 11.27 17.58
N ARG A 165 9.59 10.22 18.18
CA ARG A 165 8.15 9.88 18.18
C ARG A 165 7.58 9.75 19.60
N ASP A 166 8.22 10.35 20.61
CA ASP A 166 7.82 10.34 22.04
C ASP A 166 6.68 11.34 22.36
N ASP A 167 5.80 11.58 21.40
CA ASP A 167 4.67 12.50 21.46
C ASP A 167 3.38 11.81 21.00
N SER A 168 2.23 12.38 21.40
CA SER A 168 0.93 11.78 21.17
C SER A 168 0.58 11.69 19.69
N LEU A 169 0.27 10.48 19.20
CA LEU A 169 -0.21 10.25 17.84
C LEU A 169 -1.74 10.33 17.79
N ARG A 170 -2.28 11.15 16.88
CA ARG A 170 -3.71 11.18 16.61
C ARG A 170 -4.12 9.87 15.95
N SER A 171 -5.15 9.21 16.46
CA SER A 171 -5.65 7.97 15.87
C SER A 171 -7.16 8.04 15.69
N VAL A 172 -7.65 7.83 14.46
CA VAL A 172 -9.09 7.90 14.15
C VAL A 172 -9.55 6.56 13.59
N VAL A 173 -10.49 5.91 14.27
CA VAL A 173 -11.06 4.61 13.86
C VAL A 173 -12.47 4.75 13.29
N ASN A 174 -12.97 3.68 12.67
CA ASN A 174 -14.32 3.54 12.13
C ASN A 174 -14.70 4.58 11.07
N ILE A 175 -13.75 5.07 10.27
CA ILE A 175 -14.05 6.12 9.29
C ILE A 175 -14.97 5.55 8.20
N GLN A 176 -16.14 6.17 8.05
CA GLN A 176 -17.18 5.87 7.06
C GLN A 176 -17.74 7.15 6.45
N ALA A 177 -18.40 7.01 5.30
CA ALA A 177 -19.10 8.11 4.67
C ALA A 177 -20.52 7.69 4.25
N TYR A 178 -21.51 8.51 4.58
CA TYR A 178 -22.87 8.38 4.06
C TYR A 178 -22.92 8.96 2.66
N ILE A 179 -23.38 8.17 1.68
CA ILE A 179 -23.51 8.61 0.29
C ILE A 179 -24.98 8.85 -0.04
N ASP A 180 -25.34 10.11 -0.33
CA ASP A 180 -26.73 10.53 -0.53
C ASP A 180 -27.40 9.77 -1.67
N LEU A 181 -26.66 9.54 -2.77
CA LEU A 181 -27.15 8.80 -3.93
C LEU A 181 -27.53 7.35 -3.60
N LEU A 182 -26.82 6.74 -2.65
CA LEU A 182 -27.03 5.34 -2.27
C LEU A 182 -27.96 5.19 -1.06
N GLY A 183 -28.18 6.26 -0.30
CA GLY A 183 -29.00 6.25 0.90
C GLY A 183 -28.43 5.36 2.00
N ARG A 184 -27.11 5.16 2.05
CA ARG A 184 -26.44 4.31 3.05
C ARG A 184 -25.05 4.82 3.42
N TRP A 185 -24.60 4.44 4.61
CA TRP A 185 -23.20 4.46 4.99
C TRP A 185 -22.42 3.47 4.13
N MET A 186 -21.25 3.90 3.67
CA MET A 186 -20.28 3.05 3.00
C MET A 186 -19.04 2.91 3.86
N GLY A 187 -18.62 1.67 4.02
CA GLY A 187 -17.30 1.35 4.50
C GLY A 187 -16.24 1.42 3.41
N PHE A 188 -14.99 1.56 3.83
CA PHE A 188 -13.81 1.48 2.99
C PHE A 188 -12.82 0.51 3.64
N LEU A 189 -12.22 -0.36 2.84
CA LEU A 189 -11.17 -1.24 3.33
C LEU A 189 -9.83 -0.53 3.15
N ASN A 190 -9.41 0.24 4.15
CA ASN A 190 -8.09 0.84 4.16
C ASN A 190 -7.66 1.27 5.58
N ALA A 191 -6.36 1.47 5.75
CA ALA A 191 -5.76 2.23 6.83
C ALA A 191 -4.62 3.09 6.25
N ALA A 192 -4.22 4.14 6.96
CA ALA A 192 -3.10 4.97 6.52
C ALA A 192 -2.50 5.76 7.68
N TYR A 193 -1.18 5.87 7.69
CA TYR A 193 -0.47 6.99 8.30
C TYR A 193 -0.55 8.24 7.42
N VAL A 194 -0.76 9.38 8.06
CA VAL A 194 -0.96 10.69 7.46
C VAL A 194 -0.04 11.66 8.20
N PRO A 195 1.07 12.10 7.58
CA PRO A 195 1.96 13.07 8.22
C PRO A 195 1.28 14.44 8.29
N LYS A 196 1.60 15.23 9.32
CA LYS A 196 0.95 16.53 9.59
C LYS A 196 1.05 17.54 8.43
N GLU A 197 2.12 17.48 7.63
CA GLU A 197 2.32 18.34 6.47
C GLU A 197 1.42 17.95 5.28
N GLN A 198 0.82 16.76 5.34
CA GLN A 198 -0.02 16.22 4.28
C GLN A 198 -1.47 16.09 4.77
N GLY A 199 -2.38 16.16 3.81
CA GLY A 199 -3.78 15.80 4.01
C GLY A 199 -4.06 14.37 3.58
N THR A 200 -5.26 13.91 3.85
CA THR A 200 -5.76 12.64 3.30
C THR A 200 -6.37 12.86 1.93
N PHE A 201 -6.79 11.79 1.25
CA PHE A 201 -7.63 11.96 0.06
C PHE A 201 -8.91 12.76 0.37
N LEU A 202 -9.42 12.70 1.61
CA LEU A 202 -10.58 13.47 2.07
C LEU A 202 -10.29 14.98 2.06
N SER A 203 -9.03 15.39 2.18
CA SER A 203 -8.63 16.80 2.09
C SER A 203 -8.87 17.38 0.70
N SER A 204 -8.86 16.55 -0.35
CA SER A 204 -9.30 16.95 -1.70
C SER A 204 -10.79 17.31 -1.76
N PHE A 205 -11.57 16.92 -0.75
CA PHE A 205 -12.98 17.27 -0.58
C PHE A 205 -13.22 18.30 0.53
N GLY A 206 -12.15 18.96 1.02
CA GLY A 206 -12.23 19.95 2.09
C GLY A 206 -12.40 19.36 3.49
N ILE A 207 -12.19 18.04 3.65
CA ILE A 207 -12.24 17.36 4.95
C ILE A 207 -10.83 17.19 5.47
N ASP A 208 -10.54 17.87 6.57
CA ASP A 208 -9.30 17.71 7.34
C ASP A 208 -9.58 16.81 8.56
N ILE A 209 -9.27 15.53 8.44
CA ILE A 209 -9.50 14.52 9.47
C ILE A 209 -8.32 14.40 10.45
N ASN A 210 -7.11 14.71 9.99
CA ASN A 210 -5.90 14.71 10.80
C ASN A 210 -5.67 16.03 11.53
N LYS A 211 -6.41 17.10 11.20
CA LYS A 211 -6.42 18.39 11.91
C LYS A 211 -5.04 19.05 11.99
N GLY A 212 -4.21 18.86 10.96
CA GLY A 212 -2.83 19.33 10.94
C GLY A 212 -1.91 18.63 11.95
N GLU A 213 -2.28 17.43 12.40
CA GLU A 213 -1.47 16.54 13.24
C GLU A 213 -0.99 15.33 12.43
N ASP A 214 0.07 14.69 12.90
CA ASP A 214 0.42 13.33 12.47
C ASP A 214 -0.71 12.40 12.94
N ALA A 215 -1.24 11.60 12.03
CA ALA A 215 -2.36 10.72 12.34
C ALA A 215 -2.21 9.34 11.73
N ILE A 216 -2.71 8.32 12.42
CA ILE A 216 -3.10 7.06 11.78
C ILE A 216 -4.63 7.00 11.69
N ILE A 217 -5.13 6.62 10.53
CA ILE A 217 -6.56 6.60 10.24
C ILE A 217 -6.98 5.21 9.77
N PHE A 218 -8.09 4.73 10.30
CA PHE A 218 -8.62 3.39 10.04
C PHE A 218 -10.05 3.52 9.57
N PHE A 219 -10.32 3.01 8.37
CA PHE A 219 -11.66 2.97 7.81
C PHE A 219 -12.39 1.72 8.28
N GLN A 220 -13.72 1.82 8.45
CA GLN A 220 -14.55 0.65 8.67
C GLN A 220 -14.88 0.03 7.32
N ALA A 221 -14.62 -1.26 7.10
CA ALA A 221 -15.13 -1.93 5.90
C ALA A 221 -16.57 -2.42 6.12
N ASP A 222 -17.29 -2.77 5.05
CA ASP A 222 -18.70 -3.20 5.15
C ASP A 222 -18.89 -4.48 5.98
N ASN A 223 -17.83 -5.28 6.19
CA ASN A 223 -17.90 -6.58 6.85
C ASN A 223 -16.70 -6.93 7.75
N VAL A 224 -15.75 -6.01 7.96
CA VAL A 224 -14.58 -6.21 8.81
C VAL A 224 -14.15 -4.91 9.47
N ASP A 225 -13.73 -4.99 10.72
CA ASP A 225 -13.11 -3.89 11.44
C ASP A 225 -11.60 -3.94 11.23
N THR A 226 -11.05 -2.93 10.56
CA THR A 226 -9.61 -2.87 10.27
C THR A 226 -8.79 -2.56 11.51
N ALA A 227 -9.37 -1.87 12.51
CA ALA A 227 -8.72 -1.53 13.76
C ALA A 227 -8.64 -2.72 14.73
N TYR A 228 -9.24 -3.86 14.38
CA TYR A 228 -9.13 -5.10 15.17
C TYR A 228 -7.89 -5.93 14.83
N ASP A 229 -7.09 -5.51 13.84
CA ASP A 229 -5.88 -6.22 13.43
C ASP A 229 -4.63 -5.44 13.85
N ALA A 230 -3.96 -5.91 14.90
CA ALA A 230 -2.76 -5.30 15.46
C ALA A 230 -1.62 -5.21 14.42
N THR A 231 -1.56 -6.14 13.47
CA THR A 231 -0.53 -6.10 12.42
C THR A 231 -0.68 -4.86 11.54
N VAL A 232 -1.91 -4.41 11.29
CA VAL A 232 -2.19 -3.19 10.52
C VAL A 232 -1.89 -1.95 11.36
N ILE A 233 -2.28 -1.92 12.65
CA ILE A 233 -1.93 -0.81 13.56
C ILE A 233 -0.41 -0.62 13.64
N TYR A 234 0.34 -1.70 13.77
CA TYR A 234 1.80 -1.65 13.86
C TYR A 234 2.47 -1.29 12.54
N HIS A 235 1.87 -1.69 11.41
CA HIS A 235 2.29 -1.25 10.08
C HIS A 235 2.16 0.28 9.96
N GLU A 236 0.97 0.84 10.23
CA GLU A 236 0.76 2.29 10.13
C GLU A 236 1.61 3.08 11.14
N TYR A 237 1.77 2.56 12.36
CA TYR A 237 2.66 3.19 13.35
C TYR A 237 4.12 3.19 12.89
N THR A 238 4.57 2.15 12.18
CA THR A 238 5.93 2.11 11.64
C THR A 238 6.14 3.25 10.65
N HIS A 239 5.17 3.54 9.78
CA HIS A 239 5.25 4.72 8.91
C HIS A 239 5.38 6.04 9.68
N ALA A 240 4.75 6.16 10.86
CA ALA A 240 4.89 7.32 11.73
C ALA A 240 6.31 7.43 12.32
N VAL A 241 6.92 6.31 12.71
CA VAL A 241 8.30 6.26 13.23
C VAL A 241 9.30 6.57 12.14
N THR A 242 9.13 5.97 10.97
CA THR A 242 10.05 6.18 9.85
C THR A 242 9.61 7.35 8.99
N SER A 243 8.73 8.22 9.52
CA SER A 243 8.18 9.47 8.98
C SER A 243 8.14 9.58 7.45
N ALA A 244 7.64 8.53 6.79
CA ALA A 244 7.55 8.42 5.34
C ALA A 244 8.86 8.76 4.60
N LEU A 245 10.01 8.35 5.18
CA LEU A 245 11.36 8.60 4.68
C LEU A 245 11.56 8.17 3.23
N VAL A 246 10.74 7.26 2.69
CA VAL A 246 10.93 6.67 1.36
C VAL A 246 9.61 6.65 0.56
N THR A 247 9.15 7.81 0.12
CA THR A 247 7.84 7.99 -0.56
C THR A 247 7.93 8.28 -2.05
N GLY A 248 9.14 8.33 -2.60
CA GLY A 248 9.41 8.78 -3.95
C GLY A 248 9.66 7.65 -4.95
N THR A 249 10.04 8.08 -6.15
CA THR A 249 10.68 7.22 -7.15
C THR A 249 12.04 7.84 -7.47
N ALA A 250 13.01 7.00 -7.83
CA ALA A 250 14.38 7.44 -8.10
C ALA A 250 14.76 7.13 -9.56
N PRO A 251 15.37 8.02 -10.32
CA PRO A 251 15.97 7.62 -11.60
C PRO A 251 17.25 6.81 -11.36
N ASP A 252 17.43 5.70 -12.08
CA ASP A 252 18.68 4.95 -12.15
C ASP A 252 19.02 4.54 -13.59
N ALA A 253 20.07 3.73 -13.76
CA ALA A 253 20.52 3.25 -15.07
C ALA A 253 19.46 2.51 -15.91
N TYR A 254 18.36 2.03 -15.34
CA TYR A 254 17.29 1.24 -15.99
C TYR A 254 15.97 2.03 -16.13
N GLY A 255 15.97 3.31 -15.76
CA GLY A 255 14.82 4.21 -15.84
C GLY A 255 14.29 4.61 -14.46
N LEU A 256 12.99 4.90 -14.36
CA LEU A 256 12.36 5.28 -13.10
C LEU A 256 12.22 4.07 -12.17
N ASP A 257 12.81 4.10 -10.99
CA ASP A 257 12.83 3.04 -9.97
C ASP A 257 11.66 3.18 -8.98
N PRO A 258 10.77 2.18 -8.86
CA PRO A 258 9.70 2.17 -7.86
C PRO A 258 10.14 1.57 -6.52
N THR A 259 11.35 1.03 -6.40
CA THR A 259 11.77 0.34 -5.17
C THR A 259 11.75 1.20 -3.90
N PRO A 260 11.91 2.54 -3.93
CA PRO A 260 11.79 3.33 -2.72
C PRO A 260 10.41 3.16 -2.02
N ILE A 261 9.30 3.35 -2.75
CA ILE A 261 7.95 3.14 -2.16
C ILE A 261 7.71 1.69 -1.74
N GLY A 262 8.24 0.72 -2.48
CA GLY A 262 8.15 -0.69 -2.07
C GLY A 262 8.90 -0.96 -0.77
N PHE A 263 10.07 -0.33 -0.57
CA PHE A 263 10.86 -0.52 0.64
C PHE A 263 10.15 0.03 1.87
N ASN A 264 9.48 1.18 1.73
CA ASN A 264 8.68 1.77 2.81
C ASN A 264 7.58 0.81 3.31
N GLU A 265 6.80 0.24 2.39
CA GLU A 265 5.77 -0.76 2.71
C GLU A 265 6.36 -2.03 3.32
N GLY A 266 7.45 -2.54 2.73
CA GLY A 266 8.13 -3.74 3.21
C GLY A 266 8.73 -3.58 4.60
N MET A 267 9.22 -2.39 4.94
CA MET A 267 9.73 -2.04 6.27
C MET A 267 8.60 -1.94 7.30
N ALA A 268 7.45 -1.36 6.92
CA ALA A 268 6.27 -1.29 7.77
C ALA A 268 5.71 -2.68 8.10
N ASP A 269 5.60 -3.55 7.10
CA ASP A 269 5.26 -4.97 7.31
C ASP A 269 6.30 -5.66 8.19
N TYR A 270 7.60 -5.42 7.95
CA TYR A 270 8.68 -6.06 8.70
C TYR A 270 8.62 -5.78 10.20
N PHE A 271 8.48 -4.52 10.63
CA PHE A 271 8.45 -4.19 12.05
C PHE A 271 7.16 -4.71 12.73
N ALA A 272 6.02 -4.65 12.04
CA ALA A 272 4.78 -5.25 12.52
C ALA A 272 4.94 -6.78 12.74
N ALA A 273 5.48 -7.46 11.73
CA ALA A 273 5.78 -8.89 11.77
C ALA A 273 6.80 -9.26 12.85
N SER A 274 7.88 -8.49 12.95
CA SER A 274 8.99 -8.75 13.88
C SER A 274 8.55 -8.62 15.33
N PHE A 275 7.75 -7.59 15.62
CA PHE A 275 7.21 -7.33 16.97
C PHE A 275 6.25 -8.44 17.42
N LEU A 276 5.29 -8.80 16.56
CA LEU A 276 4.29 -9.84 16.84
C LEU A 276 4.81 -11.27 16.67
N ASP A 277 6.02 -11.44 16.14
CA ASP A 277 6.60 -12.73 15.78
C ASP A 277 5.64 -13.56 14.90
N THR A 278 5.21 -12.95 13.79
CA THR A 278 4.36 -13.57 12.77
C THR A 278 4.78 -13.05 11.41
N SER A 279 4.77 -13.91 10.39
CA SER A 279 5.02 -13.47 9.02
C SER A 279 3.78 -12.91 8.32
N ARG A 280 2.59 -13.08 8.91
CA ARG A 280 1.30 -12.74 8.30
C ARG A 280 0.86 -11.34 8.70
N ILE A 281 0.52 -10.53 7.71
CA ILE A 281 0.03 -9.16 7.88
C ILE A 281 -1.42 -9.07 7.38
N GLY A 282 -2.28 -8.40 8.14
CA GLY A 282 -3.67 -8.13 7.78
C GLY A 282 -4.53 -9.39 7.66
N LYS A 283 -4.22 -10.47 8.38
CA LYS A 283 -4.95 -11.74 8.25
C LYS A 283 -6.44 -11.59 8.58
N HIS A 284 -6.78 -10.73 9.54
CA HIS A 284 -8.17 -10.42 9.85
C HIS A 284 -8.70 -9.30 8.96
N ALA A 285 -8.01 -8.16 8.95
CA ALA A 285 -8.49 -6.95 8.27
C ALA A 285 -8.59 -7.11 6.76
N LEU A 286 -7.60 -7.73 6.11
CA LEU A 286 -7.47 -7.80 4.65
C LEU A 286 -7.86 -9.17 4.07
N GLY A 287 -7.93 -10.21 4.89
CA GLY A 287 -8.29 -11.56 4.46
C GLY A 287 -7.38 -12.07 3.34
N ALA A 288 -7.94 -12.31 2.14
CA ALA A 288 -7.17 -12.75 0.98
C ALA A 288 -6.23 -11.67 0.38
N LEU A 289 -6.41 -10.41 0.74
CA LEU A 289 -5.48 -9.31 0.43
C LEU A 289 -4.37 -9.16 1.48
N GLY A 290 -4.42 -9.96 2.56
CA GLY A 290 -3.35 -10.03 3.55
C GLY A 290 -2.04 -10.54 2.94
N ARG A 291 -0.93 -10.18 3.57
CA ARG A 291 0.42 -10.42 3.08
C ARG A 291 1.17 -11.44 3.93
N ASP A 292 2.20 -12.06 3.35
CA ASP A 292 3.06 -13.02 4.04
C ASP A 292 4.53 -12.74 3.73
N LEU A 293 5.30 -12.41 4.76
CA LEU A 293 6.74 -12.19 4.65
C LEU A 293 7.52 -13.50 4.56
N ALA A 294 6.91 -14.64 4.86
CA ALA A 294 7.48 -15.97 4.59
C ALA A 294 7.32 -16.37 3.10
N ASN A 295 7.73 -15.48 2.20
CA ASN A 295 7.65 -15.64 0.75
C ASN A 295 9.03 -15.83 0.11
N GLN A 296 9.09 -16.00 -1.21
CA GLN A 296 10.32 -16.09 -2.02
C GLN A 296 10.39 -15.02 -3.13
N ASN A 297 9.63 -13.93 -2.97
CA ASN A 297 9.58 -12.85 -3.96
C ASN A 297 10.97 -12.21 -4.10
N LYS A 298 11.30 -11.82 -5.33
CA LYS A 298 12.59 -11.23 -5.67
C LYS A 298 12.51 -10.25 -6.84
N CYS A 299 13.44 -9.31 -6.87
CA CYS A 299 13.68 -8.46 -8.02
C CYS A 299 14.68 -9.15 -8.99
N PRO A 300 14.49 -9.10 -10.31
CA PRO A 300 13.41 -8.44 -11.02
C PRO A 300 12.15 -9.29 -11.19
N ALA A 301 12.08 -10.56 -10.76
CA ALA A 301 11.00 -11.47 -11.16
C ALA A 301 9.58 -11.03 -10.72
N ASP A 302 9.46 -10.43 -9.54
CA ASP A 302 8.18 -10.17 -8.87
C ASP A 302 7.85 -8.67 -8.72
N ILE A 303 8.73 -7.78 -9.19
CA ILE A 303 8.49 -6.33 -9.15
C ILE A 303 7.45 -5.93 -10.20
N ILE A 304 6.45 -5.14 -9.81
CA ILE A 304 5.36 -4.69 -10.67
C ILE A 304 5.10 -3.17 -10.62
N GLY A 305 5.80 -2.44 -9.75
CA GLY A 305 5.62 -1.00 -9.58
C GLY A 305 4.45 -0.61 -8.67
N GLU A 306 3.92 -1.58 -7.91
CA GLU A 306 2.89 -1.37 -6.89
C GLU A 306 3.57 -1.54 -5.52
N SER A 307 3.42 -0.55 -4.64
CA SER A 307 4.25 -0.45 -3.43
C SER A 307 4.07 -1.64 -2.49
N HIS A 308 2.85 -2.14 -2.27
CA HIS A 308 2.63 -3.25 -1.35
C HIS A 308 3.16 -4.58 -1.92
N GLN A 309 2.98 -4.84 -3.21
CA GLN A 309 3.49 -6.03 -3.89
C GLN A 309 5.02 -6.00 -3.98
N ASP A 310 5.60 -4.85 -4.32
CA ASP A 310 7.05 -4.68 -4.37
C ASP A 310 7.64 -4.76 -2.95
N GLY A 311 6.90 -4.29 -1.93
CA GLY A 311 7.27 -4.39 -0.52
C GLY A 311 7.37 -5.82 0.00
N LEU A 312 6.67 -6.80 -0.58
CA LEU A 312 6.85 -8.21 -0.25
C LEU A 312 8.27 -8.72 -0.54
N ILE A 313 8.98 -8.10 -1.50
CA ILE A 313 10.39 -8.42 -1.80
C ILE A 313 11.27 -7.97 -0.63
N ALA A 314 11.17 -6.68 -0.24
CA ALA A 314 11.97 -6.12 0.84
C ALA A 314 11.60 -6.72 2.21
N GLY A 315 10.32 -6.71 2.58
CA GLY A 315 9.84 -7.28 3.85
C GLY A 315 10.13 -8.77 3.97
N GLY A 316 10.00 -9.54 2.87
CA GLY A 316 10.35 -10.95 2.85
C GLY A 316 11.85 -11.21 3.02
N ALA A 317 12.69 -10.39 2.40
CA ALA A 317 14.14 -10.46 2.59
C ALA A 317 14.53 -10.12 4.04
N LEU A 318 13.98 -9.05 4.61
CA LEU A 318 14.24 -8.67 6.01
C LEU A 318 13.78 -9.75 6.99
N TRP A 319 12.61 -10.36 6.75
CA TRP A 319 12.11 -11.48 7.55
C TRP A 319 13.03 -12.70 7.51
N GLU A 320 13.61 -13.01 6.34
CA GLU A 320 14.59 -14.09 6.18
C GLU A 320 15.89 -13.77 6.93
N VAL A 321 16.42 -12.55 6.80
CA VAL A 321 17.61 -12.09 7.55
C VAL A 321 17.36 -12.16 9.05
N ARG A 322 16.22 -11.67 9.53
CA ARG A 322 15.78 -11.77 10.94
C ARG A 322 15.75 -13.21 11.42
N SER A 323 15.15 -14.11 10.64
CA SER A 323 15.04 -15.53 10.98
C SER A 323 16.41 -16.19 11.12
N LYS A 324 17.41 -15.71 10.36
CA LYS A 324 18.77 -16.25 10.38
C LYS A 324 19.65 -15.63 11.46
N LEU A 325 19.59 -14.32 11.65
CA LEU A 325 20.54 -13.59 12.50
C LEU A 325 20.00 -13.27 13.90
N GLY A 326 18.68 -13.29 14.07
CA GLY A 326 17.96 -12.97 15.29
C GLY A 326 17.34 -11.57 15.26
N ARG A 327 16.17 -11.43 15.88
CA ARG A 327 15.38 -10.19 15.96
C ARG A 327 16.17 -8.99 16.45
N GLU A 328 16.89 -9.13 17.56
CA GLU A 328 17.59 -8.01 18.21
C GLU A 328 18.59 -7.32 17.28
N ILE A 329 19.37 -8.11 16.53
CA ILE A 329 20.37 -7.56 15.59
C ILE A 329 19.67 -6.88 14.42
N VAL A 330 18.68 -7.54 13.82
CA VAL A 330 18.10 -7.08 12.54
C VAL A 330 17.16 -5.90 12.76
N ASP A 331 16.34 -5.90 13.81
CA ASP A 331 15.47 -4.77 14.12
C ASP A 331 16.29 -3.51 14.42
N GLN A 332 17.38 -3.64 15.20
CA GLN A 332 18.28 -2.52 15.46
C GLN A 332 19.01 -2.06 14.20
N ALA A 333 19.49 -2.99 13.37
CA ALA A 333 20.20 -2.64 12.13
C ALA A 333 19.29 -1.91 11.13
N VAL A 334 18.05 -2.39 10.93
CA VAL A 334 17.09 -1.77 10.03
C VAL A 334 16.73 -0.36 10.50
N LEU A 335 16.48 -0.18 11.81
CA LEU A 335 16.17 1.14 12.34
C LEU A 335 17.37 2.09 12.27
N SER A 336 18.58 1.63 12.63
CA SER A 336 19.79 2.44 12.56
C SER A 336 20.09 2.89 11.12
N ALA A 337 19.91 1.98 10.15
CA ALA A 337 20.07 2.30 8.74
C ALA A 337 19.06 3.36 8.28
N ALA A 338 17.82 3.29 8.79
CA ALA A 338 16.75 4.20 8.43
C ALA A 338 17.05 5.68 8.73
N VAL A 339 17.95 5.98 9.67
CA VAL A 339 18.40 7.36 9.95
C VAL A 339 19.03 8.03 8.73
N ALA A 340 19.64 7.25 7.83
CA ALA A 340 20.30 7.76 6.62
C ALA A 340 19.37 7.81 5.39
N PHE A 341 18.13 7.33 5.50
CA PHE A 341 17.23 7.25 4.35
C PHE A 341 16.67 8.61 3.93
N SER A 342 16.35 8.69 2.65
CA SER A 342 15.76 9.82 1.94
C SER A 342 14.62 9.32 1.04
N ASN A 343 13.77 10.23 0.56
CA ASN A 343 12.54 9.87 -0.18
C ASN A 343 12.78 8.93 -1.38
N ASP A 344 13.99 8.95 -1.91
CA ASP A 344 14.47 8.20 -3.08
C ASP A 344 15.40 7.03 -2.73
N THR A 345 15.50 6.63 -1.45
CA THR A 345 16.32 5.49 -1.03
C THR A 345 15.83 4.19 -1.68
N THR A 346 16.64 3.64 -2.59
CA THR A 346 16.33 2.42 -3.34
C THR A 346 16.56 1.16 -2.50
N PHE A 347 16.09 0.01 -2.99
CA PHE A 347 16.43 -1.29 -2.40
C PHE A 347 17.94 -1.48 -2.22
N GLU A 348 18.73 -1.09 -3.22
CA GLU A 348 20.18 -1.30 -3.18
C GLU A 348 20.86 -0.41 -2.13
N GLN A 349 20.40 0.84 -1.99
CA GLN A 349 20.91 1.75 -0.97
C GLN A 349 20.52 1.27 0.44
N ALA A 350 19.26 0.91 0.64
CA ALA A 350 18.77 0.41 1.92
C ALA A 350 19.47 -0.90 2.32
N ALA A 351 19.59 -1.86 1.40
CA ALA A 351 20.26 -3.13 1.65
C ALA A 351 21.73 -2.95 2.04
N LYS A 352 22.48 -2.06 1.37
CA LYS A 352 23.87 -1.75 1.73
C LYS A 352 23.96 -1.14 3.12
N ALA A 353 23.12 -0.15 3.42
CA ALA A 353 23.10 0.49 4.74
C ALA A 353 22.80 -0.54 5.84
N ILE A 354 21.84 -1.45 5.62
CA ILE A 354 21.51 -2.50 6.59
C ILE A 354 22.65 -3.51 6.76
N VAL A 355 23.32 -3.91 5.68
CA VAL A 355 24.52 -4.78 5.76
C VAL A 355 25.63 -4.11 6.58
N ASP A 356 25.85 -2.81 6.38
CA ASP A 356 26.84 -2.04 7.14
C ASP A 356 26.47 -1.94 8.63
N GLU A 357 25.19 -1.72 8.97
CA GLU A 357 24.72 -1.73 10.35
C GLU A 357 24.82 -3.12 10.99
N ILE A 358 24.48 -4.19 10.26
CA ILE A 358 24.66 -5.57 10.74
C ILE A 358 26.15 -5.85 11.00
N LYS A 359 27.04 -5.39 10.13
CA LYS A 359 28.49 -5.53 10.32
C LYS A 359 28.97 -4.83 11.59
N SER A 360 28.41 -3.67 11.89
CA SER A 360 28.72 -2.91 13.11
C SER A 360 28.22 -3.64 14.37
N LEU A 361 26.98 -4.14 14.35
CA LEU A 361 26.34 -4.79 15.50
C LEU A 361 26.81 -6.24 15.72
N ALA A 362 27.11 -6.97 14.65
CA ALA A 362 27.49 -8.38 14.67
C ALA A 362 28.49 -8.72 13.55
N PRO A 363 29.78 -8.35 13.71
CA PRO A 363 30.81 -8.60 12.71
C PRO A 363 30.89 -10.08 12.26
N GLY A 364 30.95 -10.29 10.95
CA GLY A 364 30.96 -11.61 10.32
C GLY A 364 29.57 -12.17 10.00
N LYS A 365 28.48 -11.56 10.48
CA LYS A 365 27.11 -11.96 10.11
C LYS A 365 26.57 -11.20 8.89
N GLU A 366 27.18 -10.08 8.53
CA GLU A 366 26.76 -9.26 7.39
C GLU A 366 26.82 -10.00 6.05
N VAL A 367 27.70 -10.99 5.92
CA VAL A 367 27.81 -11.85 4.73
C VAL A 367 26.55 -12.66 4.46
N ASP A 368 25.83 -13.07 5.51
CA ASP A 368 24.57 -13.78 5.37
C ASP A 368 23.45 -12.85 4.89
N ALA A 369 23.41 -11.62 5.43
CA ALA A 369 22.45 -10.59 4.99
C ALA A 369 22.72 -10.16 3.55
N GLN A 370 23.99 -9.91 3.20
CA GLN A 370 24.39 -9.57 1.84
C GLN A 370 23.97 -10.67 0.86
N LYS A 371 24.22 -11.95 1.19
CA LYS A 371 23.81 -13.06 0.34
C LYS A 371 22.29 -13.09 0.14
N ILE A 372 21.51 -12.92 1.19
CA ILE A 372 20.03 -12.89 1.09
C ILE A 372 19.60 -11.72 0.21
N PHE A 373 20.17 -10.52 0.39
CA PHE A 373 19.83 -9.36 -0.42
C PHE A 373 20.23 -9.50 -1.90
N GLU A 374 21.35 -10.17 -2.20
CA GLU A 374 21.73 -10.55 -3.57
C GLU A 374 20.75 -11.57 -4.16
N ASP A 375 20.43 -12.66 -3.43
CA ASP A 375 19.54 -13.73 -3.89
C ASP A 375 18.09 -13.23 -4.13
N ARG A 376 17.66 -12.23 -3.34
CA ARG A 376 16.36 -11.56 -3.44
C ARG A 376 16.36 -10.38 -4.42
N GLY A 377 17.51 -10.01 -4.95
CA GLY A 377 17.66 -8.88 -5.87
C GLY A 377 17.39 -7.51 -5.23
N LEU A 378 17.58 -7.36 -3.92
CA LEU A 378 17.69 -6.02 -3.34
C LEU A 378 19.03 -5.38 -3.75
N LEU A 379 20.07 -6.20 -3.94
CA LEU A 379 21.35 -5.78 -4.52
C LEU A 379 21.41 -6.21 -5.99
N GLY A 380 21.59 -5.25 -6.91
CA GLY A 380 21.81 -5.54 -8.33
C GLY A 380 20.55 -5.84 -9.14
N CYS A 381 19.38 -5.28 -8.78
CA CYS A 381 18.19 -5.44 -9.63
C CYS A 381 18.28 -4.61 -10.92
N ASN A 382 18.31 -5.29 -12.06
CA ASN A 382 18.31 -4.65 -13.38
C ASN A 382 16.91 -4.39 -13.95
N ARG A 383 15.86 -4.76 -13.22
CA ARG A 383 14.44 -4.60 -13.58
C ARG A 383 14.07 -5.14 -14.97
N LEU A 384 14.84 -6.10 -15.48
CA LEU A 384 14.60 -6.83 -16.73
C LEU A 384 13.94 -8.18 -16.44
N GLN A 385 12.68 -8.32 -16.83
CA GLN A 385 11.92 -9.56 -16.69
C GLN A 385 11.87 -10.32 -18.02
N ASP A 386 11.90 -11.65 -17.97
CA ASP A 386 11.49 -12.45 -19.13
C ASP A 386 10.02 -12.19 -19.43
N TYR A 387 9.69 -12.03 -20.71
CA TYR A 387 8.33 -11.76 -21.16
C TYR A 387 7.40 -12.91 -20.79
N LYS A 388 6.26 -12.54 -20.20
CA LYS A 388 5.08 -13.37 -20.00
C LYS A 388 3.87 -12.58 -20.47
N GLU A 389 2.91 -13.28 -21.08
CA GLU A 389 1.63 -12.67 -21.44
C GLU A 389 0.93 -12.20 -20.16
N ILE A 390 0.43 -10.97 -20.18
CA ILE A 390 -0.32 -10.39 -19.08
C ILE A 390 -1.78 -10.32 -19.49
N VAL A 391 -2.65 -10.83 -18.64
CA VAL A 391 -4.10 -10.66 -18.72
C VAL A 391 -4.57 -10.35 -17.30
N ALA A 392 -5.04 -9.13 -17.07
CA ALA A 392 -5.54 -8.72 -15.77
C ALA A 392 -6.74 -9.59 -15.39
N ALA A 393 -6.68 -10.15 -14.19
CA ALA A 393 -7.75 -10.94 -13.60
C ALA A 393 -8.37 -10.19 -12.40
N PRO A 394 -9.68 -10.35 -12.15
CA PRO A 394 -10.30 -9.78 -10.96
C PRO A 394 -9.54 -10.21 -9.69
N GLY A 395 -9.09 -9.24 -8.90
CA GLY A 395 -8.33 -9.50 -7.66
C GLY A 395 -6.84 -9.76 -7.81
N GLN A 396 -6.28 -9.63 -9.02
CA GLN A 396 -4.84 -9.67 -9.22
C GLN A 396 -4.32 -8.29 -9.59
N LEU A 397 -3.28 -7.86 -8.86
CA LEU A 397 -2.53 -6.67 -9.22
C LEU A 397 -1.85 -6.89 -10.57
N SER A 398 -1.83 -5.85 -11.39
CA SER A 398 -1.17 -5.84 -12.69
C SER A 398 -0.08 -4.78 -12.70
N PRO A 399 0.94 -4.92 -13.57
CA PRO A 399 2.02 -3.95 -13.66
C PRO A 399 1.56 -2.50 -13.79
N PHE A 400 2.12 -1.66 -12.94
CA PHE A 400 1.83 -0.23 -12.90
C PHE A 400 2.58 0.51 -14.01
N ILE A 401 1.93 1.57 -14.49
CA ILE A 401 2.42 2.48 -15.50
C ILE A 401 2.62 3.84 -14.82
N PRO A 402 3.87 4.32 -14.72
CA PRO A 402 4.16 5.60 -14.08
C PRO A 402 3.67 6.78 -14.91
N SER A 403 3.48 7.91 -14.26
CA SER A 403 3.04 9.17 -14.87
C SER A 403 3.71 10.37 -14.22
N ALA A 404 3.62 11.54 -14.87
CA ALA A 404 4.30 12.74 -14.38
C ALA A 404 3.74 13.24 -13.04
N GLN A 405 2.49 12.93 -12.71
CA GLN A 405 1.88 13.27 -11.41
C GLN A 405 2.53 12.50 -10.25
N GLN A 406 3.15 11.35 -10.52
CA GLN A 406 3.85 10.54 -9.53
C GLN A 406 5.33 10.94 -9.40
N LEU A 407 5.81 11.83 -10.28
CA LEU A 407 7.19 12.30 -10.22
C LEU A 407 7.31 13.47 -9.25
N ALA A 408 8.33 13.40 -8.40
CA ALA A 408 8.72 14.55 -7.61
C ALA A 408 9.18 15.70 -8.54
N PRO A 409 8.96 16.98 -8.18
CA PRO A 409 9.27 18.12 -9.05
C PRO A 409 10.71 18.18 -9.58
N GLN A 410 11.67 17.64 -8.82
CA GLN A 410 13.08 17.54 -9.18
C GLN A 410 13.39 16.43 -10.20
N VAL A 411 12.54 15.40 -10.28
CA VAL A 411 12.69 14.26 -11.20
C VAL A 411 11.97 14.56 -12.53
N SER A 412 10.86 15.29 -12.49
CA SER A 412 10.03 15.59 -13.67
C SER A 412 10.82 16.12 -14.89
N PRO A 413 11.79 17.07 -14.75
CA PRO A 413 12.52 17.62 -15.88
C PRO A 413 13.35 16.58 -16.67
N LEU A 414 13.78 15.50 -16.03
CA LEU A 414 14.59 14.45 -16.68
C LEU A 414 13.80 13.75 -17.79
N PHE A 415 12.48 13.68 -17.67
CA PHE A 415 11.62 12.92 -18.57
C PHE A 415 10.77 13.82 -19.49
N ILE A 416 11.12 15.10 -19.62
CA ILE A 416 10.43 16.05 -20.47
C ILE A 416 11.33 16.49 -21.64
N THR A 417 10.86 16.26 -22.87
CA THR A 417 11.51 16.75 -24.09
C THR A 417 10.57 17.69 -24.84
N GLY A 418 10.85 18.99 -24.82
CA GLY A 418 9.96 20.00 -25.39
C GLY A 418 8.65 20.07 -24.60
N SER A 419 7.53 19.78 -25.26
CA SER A 419 6.20 19.69 -24.64
C SER A 419 5.74 18.25 -24.35
N THR A 420 6.62 17.25 -24.55
CA THR A 420 6.27 15.84 -24.44
C THR A 420 6.92 15.21 -23.22
N ILE A 421 6.11 14.53 -22.41
CA ILE A 421 6.55 13.68 -21.31
C ILE A 421 6.89 12.31 -21.89
N ALA A 422 7.97 11.67 -21.43
CA ALA A 422 8.37 10.33 -21.85
C ALA A 422 8.96 9.59 -20.65
N ILE A 423 8.09 8.97 -19.85
CA ILE A 423 8.48 8.29 -18.61
C ILE A 423 8.63 6.80 -18.88
N PRO A 424 9.84 6.23 -18.73
CA PRO A 424 10.03 4.79 -18.83
C PRO A 424 9.21 4.07 -17.78
N GLY A 425 8.51 3.00 -18.19
CA GLY A 425 7.85 2.09 -17.27
C GLY A 425 8.83 1.47 -16.29
N PHE A 426 8.35 1.08 -15.12
CA PHE A 426 9.20 0.59 -14.03
C PHE A 426 10.01 -0.68 -14.37
N MET A 427 9.54 -1.48 -15.34
CA MET A 427 10.16 -2.73 -15.74
C MET A 427 10.36 -2.82 -17.25
N GLN A 428 11.33 -3.65 -17.63
CA GLN A 428 11.62 -4.03 -19.00
C GLN A 428 11.23 -5.49 -19.25
N ARG A 429 11.14 -5.89 -20.52
CA ARG A 429 10.73 -7.22 -20.94
C ARG A 429 11.69 -7.78 -21.98
N ARG A 430 12.22 -8.98 -21.75
CA ARG A 430 13.04 -9.74 -22.70
C ARG A 430 12.19 -10.79 -23.41
N VAL A 431 12.20 -10.79 -24.74
CA VAL A 431 11.50 -11.76 -25.59
C VAL A 431 12.53 -12.54 -26.40
N ALA A 432 12.49 -13.87 -26.31
CA ALA A 432 13.25 -14.73 -27.20
C ALA A 432 12.57 -14.78 -28.58
N ILE A 433 13.30 -14.43 -29.63
CA ILE A 433 12.83 -14.38 -31.02
C ILE A 433 13.21 -15.67 -31.75
N ALA A 434 12.19 -16.38 -32.25
CA ALA A 434 12.38 -17.62 -33.00
C ALA A 434 13.04 -17.38 -34.36
N GLU A 435 13.75 -18.39 -34.87
CA GLU A 435 14.44 -18.32 -36.17
C GLU A 435 13.52 -18.03 -37.35
N THR A 436 12.28 -18.50 -37.28
CA THR A 436 11.29 -18.32 -38.35
C THR A 436 10.58 -16.98 -38.28
N THR A 437 10.77 -16.21 -37.21
CA THR A 437 10.05 -14.96 -36.98
C THR A 437 10.53 -13.88 -37.94
N LYS A 438 9.60 -13.32 -38.71
CA LYS A 438 9.82 -12.18 -39.61
C LYS A 438 9.09 -10.91 -39.15
N GLU A 439 8.13 -11.06 -38.24
CA GLU A 439 7.34 -9.97 -37.69
C GLU A 439 6.99 -10.23 -36.23
N ILE A 440 7.08 -9.19 -35.40
CA ILE A 440 6.74 -9.21 -33.98
C ILE A 440 5.68 -8.13 -33.75
N THR A 441 4.55 -8.50 -33.16
CA THR A 441 3.54 -7.53 -32.70
C THR A 441 3.56 -7.49 -31.19
N ILE A 442 3.81 -6.32 -30.61
CA ILE A 442 3.65 -6.05 -29.18
C ILE A 442 2.35 -5.29 -29.02
N GLU A 443 1.37 -5.89 -28.36
CA GLU A 443 0.03 -5.37 -28.18
C GLU A 443 -0.29 -5.22 -26.70
N TRP A 444 -0.94 -4.13 -26.31
CA TRP A 444 -1.31 -3.88 -24.93
C TRP A 444 -2.67 -3.20 -24.80
N ALA A 445 -3.25 -3.33 -23.61
CA ALA A 445 -4.35 -2.51 -23.14
C ALA A 445 -4.02 -2.01 -21.73
N ALA A 446 -4.38 -0.77 -21.44
CA ALA A 446 -4.15 -0.15 -20.14
C ALA A 446 -5.42 0.56 -19.68
N SER A 447 -5.64 0.58 -18.37
CA SER A 447 -6.68 1.38 -17.74
C SER A 447 -6.04 2.58 -17.04
N ALA A 448 -6.62 3.76 -17.26
CA ALA A 448 -6.30 4.95 -16.48
C ALA A 448 -6.89 4.83 -15.08
N GLY A 449 -6.22 5.42 -14.09
CA GLY A 449 -6.61 5.30 -12.70
C GLY A 449 -6.04 4.03 -12.06
N GLY A 450 -5.61 4.16 -10.80
CA GLY A 450 -4.83 3.15 -10.12
C GLY A 450 -3.75 3.69 -9.20
N GLY A 451 -3.85 4.94 -8.70
CA GLY A 451 -3.02 5.35 -7.57
C GLY A 451 -3.36 4.54 -6.31
N ALA A 452 -2.70 4.82 -5.19
CA ALA A 452 -2.91 4.19 -3.88
C ALA A 452 -4.37 4.17 -3.35
N PHE A 453 -5.31 4.78 -4.08
CA PHE A 453 -6.73 4.88 -3.76
C PHE A 453 -7.65 4.25 -4.83
N GLY A 454 -7.11 3.43 -5.72
CA GLY A 454 -7.88 2.72 -6.74
C GLY A 454 -8.59 3.66 -7.74
N PRO A 455 -9.79 3.31 -8.26
CA PRO A 455 -10.48 4.05 -9.33
C PRO A 455 -10.91 5.48 -8.95
N LEU A 456 -10.83 5.85 -7.67
CA LEU A 456 -11.19 7.18 -7.16
C LEU A 456 -9.97 8.13 -7.10
N GLY A 457 -8.76 7.61 -7.27
CA GLY A 457 -7.50 8.36 -7.19
C GLY A 457 -6.75 8.36 -8.51
N GLY A 458 -7.04 9.34 -9.36
CA GLY A 458 -6.25 9.64 -10.56
C GLY A 458 -7.02 10.54 -11.53
N PRO A 459 -6.38 11.53 -12.19
CA PRO A 459 -7.04 12.29 -13.22
C PRO A 459 -7.48 11.37 -14.36
N ALA A 460 -8.71 11.56 -14.85
CA ALA A 460 -9.15 10.94 -16.09
C ALA A 460 -8.22 11.40 -17.24
N GLY A 461 -7.73 10.46 -18.04
CA GLY A 461 -6.86 10.77 -19.17
C GLY A 461 -6.42 9.53 -19.94
N ASP A 462 -5.86 9.74 -21.12
CA ASP A 462 -5.38 8.65 -21.97
C ASP A 462 -4.00 8.16 -21.49
N VAL A 463 -3.91 6.87 -21.16
CA VAL A 463 -2.62 6.18 -21.00
C VAL A 463 -2.07 5.91 -22.41
N THR A 464 -1.18 6.79 -22.86
CA THR A 464 -0.56 6.70 -24.19
C THR A 464 0.84 6.15 -24.05
N LEU A 465 1.12 5.00 -24.67
CA LEU A 465 2.44 4.37 -24.55
C LEU A 465 3.16 4.34 -25.90
N SER A 466 4.47 4.51 -25.84
CA SER A 466 5.42 4.14 -26.88
C SER A 466 6.22 2.92 -26.43
N VAL A 467 6.95 2.28 -27.33
CA VAL A 467 7.77 1.11 -27.03
C VAL A 467 9.22 1.38 -27.41
N ALA A 468 10.09 1.47 -26.41
CA ALA A 468 11.54 1.48 -26.60
C ALA A 468 12.03 0.04 -26.83
N LEU A 469 12.91 -0.16 -27.81
CA LEU A 469 13.36 -1.47 -28.27
C LEU A 469 14.88 -1.52 -28.36
N LYS A 470 15.47 -2.59 -27.83
CA LYS A 470 16.91 -2.88 -27.92
C LYS A 470 17.11 -4.34 -28.29
N LYS A 471 17.95 -4.60 -29.30
CA LYS A 471 18.32 -5.97 -29.69
C LYS A 471 19.35 -6.51 -28.69
N GLY A 472 19.30 -7.81 -28.44
CA GLY A 472 20.17 -8.49 -27.50
C GLY A 472 19.49 -8.78 -26.17
N SER A 473 20.27 -9.33 -25.24
CA SER A 473 19.78 -9.82 -23.95
C SER A 473 19.85 -8.79 -22.82
N ASP A 474 20.51 -7.66 -23.07
CA ASP A 474 20.84 -6.67 -22.05
C ASP A 474 19.73 -5.64 -21.90
N ALA A 475 19.50 -5.18 -20.66
CA ALA A 475 18.56 -4.13 -20.36
C ALA A 475 18.87 -2.85 -21.17
N ILE A 476 17.82 -2.12 -21.54
CA ILE A 476 17.91 -0.74 -21.98
C ILE A 476 18.46 0.08 -20.81
N THR A 477 19.45 0.93 -21.09
CA THR A 477 20.06 1.81 -20.10
C THR A 477 19.81 3.28 -20.40
N TYR A 478 19.81 4.10 -19.34
CA TYR A 478 19.57 5.53 -19.38
C TYR A 478 20.77 6.31 -18.84
N ASP A 479 21.19 7.33 -19.60
CA ASP A 479 22.13 8.36 -19.16
C ASP A 479 21.37 9.66 -18.84
N TYR A 480 21.83 10.38 -17.82
CA TYR A 480 21.22 11.63 -17.35
C TYR A 480 22.18 12.82 -17.39
N ALA A 481 23.39 12.68 -17.95
CA ALA A 481 24.44 13.70 -17.89
C ALA A 481 24.03 15.02 -18.57
N SER A 482 23.09 14.97 -19.51
CA SER A 482 22.53 16.14 -20.19
C SER A 482 21.43 16.87 -19.41
N GLY A 483 21.08 16.40 -18.21
CA GLY A 483 19.90 16.84 -17.47
C GLY A 483 18.58 16.30 -18.06
N LYS A 484 18.67 15.32 -18.96
CA LYS A 484 17.55 14.59 -19.57
C LYS A 484 17.90 13.12 -19.66
N ALA A 485 16.88 12.27 -19.58
CA ALA A 485 17.00 10.84 -19.78
C ALA A 485 17.24 10.52 -21.26
N VAL A 486 18.40 9.94 -21.56
CA VAL A 486 18.76 9.46 -22.90
C VAL A 486 18.95 7.96 -22.84
N SER A 487 18.09 7.21 -23.54
CA SER A 487 18.17 5.75 -23.58
C SER A 487 19.14 5.26 -24.66
N ASP A 488 19.77 4.11 -24.43
CA ASP A 488 20.50 3.34 -25.46
C ASP A 488 19.60 2.46 -26.35
N ALA A 489 18.27 2.59 -26.23
CA ALA A 489 17.32 1.90 -27.09
C ALA A 489 17.59 2.21 -28.57
N HIS A 490 17.55 1.17 -29.42
CA HIS A 490 17.80 1.31 -30.86
C HIS A 490 16.68 2.07 -31.57
N VAL A 491 15.44 1.96 -31.08
CA VAL A 491 14.30 2.70 -31.61
C VAL A 491 13.22 2.87 -30.54
N VAL A 492 12.45 3.95 -30.64
CA VAL A 492 11.22 4.17 -29.86
C VAL A 492 10.05 4.32 -30.83
N LEU A 493 9.07 3.44 -30.73
CA LEU A 493 7.92 3.40 -31.63
C LEU A 493 6.64 3.87 -30.93
N PRO A 494 5.90 4.84 -31.48
CA PRO A 494 4.63 5.26 -30.91
C PRO A 494 3.60 4.13 -31.05
N GLY A 495 2.82 3.89 -30.00
CA GLY A 495 1.72 2.93 -30.06
C GLY A 495 0.62 3.38 -31.01
N VAL A 496 0.19 2.47 -31.87
CA VAL A 496 -0.92 2.69 -32.80
C VAL A 496 -2.18 2.06 -32.21
N LYS A 497 -3.25 2.85 -32.11
CA LYS A 497 -4.54 2.38 -31.59
C LYS A 497 -5.15 1.32 -32.51
N ASP A 498 -5.62 0.23 -31.91
CA ASP A 498 -6.32 -0.87 -32.56
C ASP A 498 -7.49 -1.33 -31.67
N GLY A 499 -8.70 -0.87 -32.02
CA GLY A 499 -9.89 -1.06 -31.19
C GLY A 499 -9.72 -0.49 -29.77
N ASN A 500 -9.81 -1.36 -28.76
CA ASN A 500 -9.63 -1.05 -27.34
C ASN A 500 -8.19 -1.29 -26.84
N SER A 501 -7.25 -1.51 -27.75
CA SER A 501 -5.85 -1.75 -27.46
C SER A 501 -4.95 -0.85 -28.30
N TYR A 502 -3.65 -0.97 -28.05
CA TYR A 502 -2.60 -0.36 -28.85
C TYR A 502 -1.60 -1.43 -29.25
N LYS A 503 -0.90 -1.21 -30.35
CA LYS A 503 0.16 -2.11 -30.80
C LYS A 503 1.31 -1.37 -31.46
N VAL A 504 2.46 -2.02 -31.45
CA VAL A 504 3.57 -1.77 -32.38
C VAL A 504 3.88 -3.05 -33.13
N VAL A 505 4.11 -2.93 -34.44
CA VAL A 505 4.44 -4.06 -35.32
C VAL A 505 5.84 -3.86 -35.83
N ILE A 506 6.76 -4.74 -35.46
CA ILE A 506 8.17 -4.73 -35.84
C ILE A 506 8.35 -5.79 -36.93
N SER A 507 8.82 -5.39 -38.10
CA SER A 507 8.98 -6.29 -39.25
C SER A 507 10.22 -5.97 -40.08
N GLY A 508 10.53 -6.85 -41.02
CA GLY A 508 11.61 -6.65 -41.99
C GLY A 508 12.95 -7.25 -41.57
N ALA A 509 14.01 -6.87 -42.29
CA ALA A 509 15.35 -7.47 -42.14
C ALA A 509 15.99 -7.27 -40.75
N CYS A 510 15.42 -6.40 -39.92
CA CYS A 510 15.92 -6.12 -38.58
C CYS A 510 15.35 -7.06 -37.51
N VAL A 511 14.35 -7.89 -37.83
CA VAL A 511 13.89 -8.99 -36.98
C VAL A 511 14.82 -10.18 -37.20
N ALA A 512 15.63 -10.51 -36.20
CA ALA A 512 16.58 -11.62 -36.26
C ALA A 512 16.43 -12.51 -35.02
N LYS A 513 16.84 -13.77 -35.15
CA LYS A 513 16.95 -14.71 -34.03
C LYS A 513 17.82 -14.09 -32.93
N GLY A 514 17.40 -14.28 -31.69
CA GLY A 514 18.11 -13.80 -30.50
C GLY A 514 17.12 -13.28 -29.48
N ASP A 515 17.56 -12.35 -28.64
CA ASP A 515 16.69 -11.66 -27.71
C ASP A 515 16.35 -10.26 -28.20
N LEU A 516 15.15 -9.82 -27.83
CA LEU A 516 14.68 -8.45 -27.98
C LEU A 516 14.22 -7.96 -26.61
N VAL A 517 14.82 -6.88 -26.13
CA VAL A 517 14.38 -6.18 -24.93
C VAL A 517 13.47 -5.02 -25.33
N PHE A 518 12.37 -4.86 -24.60
CA PHE A 518 11.49 -3.71 -24.76
C PHE A 518 11.06 -3.11 -23.42
N GLN A 519 10.78 -1.81 -23.44
CA GLN A 519 10.22 -1.06 -22.31
C GLN A 519 9.08 -0.19 -22.81
N LEU A 520 7.96 -0.19 -22.09
CA LEU A 520 6.84 0.71 -22.39
C LEU A 520 7.19 2.09 -21.83
N ILE A 521 7.02 3.13 -22.63
CA ILE A 521 7.29 4.51 -22.27
C ILE A 521 5.96 5.25 -22.23
N ASN A 522 5.56 5.76 -21.07
CA ASN A 522 4.36 6.58 -20.97
C ASN A 522 4.62 7.97 -21.53
N THR A 523 3.93 8.29 -22.63
CA THR A 523 3.95 9.60 -23.28
C THR A 523 2.67 10.40 -23.04
N GLY A 524 1.71 9.81 -22.31
CA GLY A 524 0.48 10.44 -21.89
C GLY A 524 0.60 11.22 -20.59
N GLN A 525 -0.48 11.89 -20.22
CA GLN A 525 -0.59 12.60 -18.95
C GLN A 525 -1.05 11.69 -17.82
N ALA A 526 -1.72 10.57 -18.08
CA ALA A 526 -2.26 9.70 -17.04
C ALA A 526 -1.37 8.47 -16.81
N GLY A 527 -1.25 8.06 -15.54
CA GLY A 527 -0.72 6.76 -15.15
C GLY A 527 -1.83 5.71 -15.12
N GLY A 528 -1.46 4.47 -14.81
CA GLY A 528 -2.45 3.40 -14.77
C GLY A 528 -1.85 2.03 -14.55
N GLN A 529 -2.56 1.02 -15.02
CA GLN A 529 -2.15 -0.38 -14.94
C GLN A 529 -2.28 -1.05 -16.30
N LEU A 530 -1.39 -1.99 -16.60
CA LEU A 530 -1.52 -2.85 -17.77
C LEU A 530 -2.65 -3.85 -17.55
N ALA A 531 -3.75 -3.69 -18.28
CA ALA A 531 -4.82 -4.69 -18.32
C ALA A 531 -4.43 -5.91 -19.18
N ARG A 532 -3.56 -5.69 -20.18
CA ARG A 532 -3.10 -6.75 -21.09
C ARG A 532 -1.76 -6.40 -21.71
N LEU A 533 -0.92 -7.40 -21.91
CA LEU A 533 0.31 -7.31 -22.71
C LEU A 533 0.53 -8.64 -23.43
N LYS A 534 0.60 -8.59 -24.76
CA LYS A 534 0.78 -9.74 -25.62
C LYS A 534 1.85 -9.48 -26.67
N VAL A 535 2.77 -10.42 -26.82
CA VAL A 535 3.76 -10.45 -27.89
C VAL A 535 3.44 -11.61 -28.82
N THR A 536 3.23 -11.31 -30.10
CA THR A 536 2.95 -12.30 -31.16
C THR A 536 4.12 -12.32 -32.14
N GLN A 537 4.60 -13.51 -32.49
CA GLN A 537 5.64 -13.71 -33.50
C GLN A 537 5.03 -14.37 -34.73
N SER A 538 5.32 -13.85 -35.92
CA SER A 538 4.80 -14.33 -37.21
C SER A 538 5.96 -14.60 -38.18
N ASP A 539 5.81 -15.65 -39.00
CA ASP A 539 6.71 -16.01 -40.09
C ASP A 539 6.34 -15.34 -41.43
N THR A 540 5.25 -14.57 -41.42
CA THR A 540 4.77 -13.73 -42.52
C THR A 540 4.90 -12.26 -42.15
N VAL A 541 5.23 -11.44 -43.15
CA VAL A 541 5.35 -9.99 -43.02
C VAL A 541 4.05 -9.37 -43.50
N THR A 542 3.33 -8.69 -42.61
CA THR A 542 2.13 -7.92 -42.95
C THR A 542 2.43 -6.44 -43.10
N ASN A 543 3.47 -5.94 -42.41
CA ASN A 543 3.98 -4.58 -42.56
C ASN A 543 5.33 -4.58 -43.30
N THR A 544 5.41 -4.00 -44.50
CA THR A 544 6.65 -3.97 -45.30
C THR A 544 7.55 -2.77 -44.99
N ALA A 545 7.09 -1.80 -44.22
CA ALA A 545 7.91 -0.65 -43.80
C ALA A 545 8.82 -1.06 -42.63
N SER A 546 10.14 -0.88 -42.79
CA SER A 546 11.08 -1.04 -41.69
C SER A 546 10.86 0.08 -40.67
N ASN A 547 10.73 -0.29 -39.41
CA ASN A 547 10.66 0.66 -38.30
C ASN A 547 12.03 1.13 -37.80
N PHE A 548 13.10 0.48 -38.26
CA PHE A 548 14.46 0.85 -37.92
C PHE A 548 15.10 1.57 -39.10
N ASP A 549 15.80 2.68 -38.81
CA ASP A 549 16.60 3.40 -39.80
C ASP A 549 17.81 2.58 -40.26
N SER A 550 18.31 1.66 -39.41
CA SER A 550 19.34 0.68 -39.77
C SER A 550 19.22 -0.59 -38.92
N CYS A 551 19.61 -1.75 -39.48
CA CYS A 551 19.62 -3.02 -38.73
C CYS A 551 20.91 -3.29 -37.96
N GLN A 552 21.92 -2.42 -38.11
CA GLN A 552 23.22 -2.53 -37.45
C GLN A 552 23.15 -2.13 -35.98
#